data_AF-A0A024P5V2-F1
#
_entry.id   AF-A0A024P5V2-F1
#
_cell.length_a   1.000
_cell.length_b   1.000
_cell.length_c   1.000
_cell.angle_alpha   90.00
_cell.angle_beta   90.00
_cell.angle_gamma   90.00
#
_symmetry.space_group_name_H-M   'P 1'
#
loop_
_entity.id
_entity.type
_entity.pdbx_description
1 polymer ?
#
loop_
_entity_poly.entity_id
_entity_poly.type
_entity_poly.pdbx_seq_one_letter_code
_entity_poly.pdbx_strand_id
1 'polypeptide(L)'
;MLKKRDLHDVPVLFEFMSHPEVFPYVRHKASSSDEFYFLTKQTLEAEDRGELISRTILDEWGQPIGTINLFDIQERKGFLATWLGRPYFGKGYNKIAKEAFFEELFFQFRSKPSS
;
A
#
# COMPACT_ATOMS: atom_id res chain seq x y z
N MET A 1 2.19 8.51 -8.53
CA MET A 1 3.18 7.46 -8.88
C MET A 1 3.28 6.44 -7.74
N LEU A 2 3.80 5.21 -7.95
CA LEU A 2 4.00 4.23 -6.88
C LEU A 2 5.47 4.18 -6.43
N LYS A 3 5.71 3.91 -5.14
CA LYS A 3 7.03 3.51 -4.63
C LYS A 3 6.91 2.36 -3.63
N LYS A 4 8.02 1.65 -3.39
CA LYS A 4 8.10 0.67 -2.30
C LYS A 4 7.76 1.35 -0.97
N ARG A 5 7.12 0.60 -0.07
CA ARG A 5 6.78 1.10 1.26
C ARG A 5 8.06 1.51 1.99
N ASP A 6 8.01 2.62 2.71
CA ASP A 6 9.13 3.16 3.49
C ASP A 6 8.62 3.60 4.87
N LEU A 7 9.42 3.40 5.91
CA LEU A 7 9.12 3.86 7.27
C LEU A 7 9.11 5.39 7.35
N HIS A 8 9.85 6.10 6.50
CA HIS A 8 9.83 7.57 6.45
C HIS A 8 8.47 8.15 6.06
N ASP A 9 7.60 7.37 5.40
CA ASP A 9 6.26 7.82 5.00
C ASP A 9 5.24 7.71 6.14
N VAL A 10 5.57 6.99 7.22
CA VAL A 10 4.65 6.67 8.32
C VAL A 10 4.01 7.91 8.94
N PRO A 11 4.74 9.02 9.24
CA PRO A 11 4.12 10.20 9.83
C PRO A 11 2.99 10.76 8.97
N VAL A 12 3.24 10.94 7.67
CA VAL A 12 2.27 11.49 6.71
C VAL A 12 1.11 10.53 6.50
N LEU A 13 1.41 9.24 6.33
CA LEU A 13 0.38 8.22 6.11
C LEU A 13 -0.50 8.01 7.35
N PHE A 14 0.04 8.15 8.56
CA PHE A 14 -0.71 8.05 9.80
C PHE A 14 -1.79 9.14 9.88
N GLU A 15 -1.45 10.39 9.58
CA GLU A 15 -2.41 11.50 9.55
C GLU A 15 -3.62 11.21 8.65
N PHE A 16 -3.37 10.65 7.46
CA PHE A 16 -4.45 10.27 6.54
C PHE A 16 -5.22 9.04 7.01
N MET A 17 -4.53 8.03 7.51
CA MET A 17 -5.11 6.76 7.96
C MET A 17 -6.07 6.97 9.14
N SER A 18 -5.74 7.86 10.08
CA SER A 18 -6.55 8.18 11.25
C SER A 18 -7.81 8.99 10.94
N HIS A 19 -7.97 9.51 9.73
CA HIS A 19 -9.16 10.27 9.35
C HIS A 19 -10.42 9.38 9.37
N PRO A 20 -11.56 9.80 9.97
CA PRO A 20 -12.76 8.95 10.12
C PRO A 20 -13.35 8.41 8.81
N GLU A 21 -13.19 9.13 7.70
CA GLU A 21 -13.63 8.69 6.37
C GLU A 21 -12.62 7.76 5.65
N VAL A 22 -11.42 7.59 6.20
CA VAL A 22 -10.36 6.71 5.64
C VAL A 22 -10.22 5.45 6.50
N PHE A 23 -10.21 5.61 7.82
CA PHE A 23 -10.00 4.56 8.81
C PHE A 23 -10.84 3.28 8.59
N PRO A 24 -12.14 3.34 8.20
CA PRO A 24 -12.94 2.15 7.96
C PRO A 24 -12.39 1.23 6.84
N TYR A 25 -11.67 1.80 5.88
CA TYR A 25 -11.11 1.09 4.71
C TYR A 25 -9.69 0.55 4.94
N VAL A 26 -9.07 0.91 6.06
CA VAL A 26 -7.70 0.52 6.40
C VAL A 26 -7.74 -0.88 7.02
N ARG A 27 -6.95 -1.81 6.48
CA ARG A 27 -6.84 -3.19 7.00
C ARG A 27 -6.02 -3.24 8.29
N HIS A 28 -4.80 -2.69 8.26
CA HIS A 28 -3.91 -2.59 9.42
C HIS A 28 -4.14 -1.24 10.11
N LYS A 29 -5.16 -1.19 10.97
CA LYS A 29 -5.51 0.00 11.75
C LYS A 29 -4.49 0.20 12.87
N ALA A 30 -4.15 1.46 13.12
CA ALA A 30 -3.33 1.86 14.26
C ALA A 30 -4.04 2.97 15.05
N SER A 31 -3.88 2.94 16.36
CA SER A 31 -4.36 3.96 17.30
C SER A 31 -3.31 5.03 17.58
N SER A 32 -2.05 4.77 17.25
CA SER A 32 -0.91 5.68 17.45
C SER A 32 0.10 5.58 16.30
N SER A 33 0.94 6.62 16.16
CA SER A 33 2.00 6.63 15.16
C SER A 33 3.01 5.50 15.39
N ASP A 34 3.36 5.19 16.64
CA ASP A 34 4.31 4.13 16.98
C ASP A 34 3.79 2.75 16.59
N GLU A 35 2.50 2.50 16.84
CA GLU A 35 1.83 1.28 16.37
C GLU A 35 1.84 1.20 14.84
N PHE A 36 1.63 2.33 14.16
CA PHE A 36 1.66 2.36 12.70
C PHE A 36 3.08 2.13 12.13
N TYR A 37 4.13 2.61 12.80
CA TYR A 37 5.52 2.26 12.49
C TYR A 37 5.75 0.76 12.60
N PHE A 38 5.31 0.16 13.71
CA PHE A 38 5.47 -1.27 13.95
C PHE A 38 4.75 -2.11 12.88
N LEU A 39 3.49 -1.79 12.59
CA LEU A 39 2.70 -2.47 11.53
C LEU A 39 3.34 -2.30 10.15
N THR A 40 3.88 -1.12 9.86
CA THR A 40 4.57 -0.87 8.59
C THR A 40 5.84 -1.72 8.49
N LYS A 41 6.63 -1.82 9.57
CA LYS A 41 7.80 -2.70 9.63
C LYS A 41 7.44 -4.17 9.40
N GLN A 42 6.41 -4.66 10.08
CA GLN A 42 5.92 -6.03 9.87
C GLN A 42 5.46 -6.27 8.42
N THR A 43 4.82 -5.27 7.81
CA THR A 43 4.39 -5.32 6.41
C THR A 43 5.58 -5.45 5.46
N LEU A 44 6.67 -4.71 5.71
CA LEU A 44 7.91 -4.81 4.93
C LEU A 44 8.55 -6.20 5.07
N GLU A 45 8.66 -6.71 6.29
CA GLU A 45 9.22 -8.04 6.55
C GLU A 45 8.38 -9.16 5.91
N ALA A 46 7.05 -9.02 5.88
CA ALA A 46 6.15 -9.94 5.21
C ALA A 46 6.26 -9.87 3.68
N GLU A 47 6.47 -8.68 3.12
CA GLU A 47 6.77 -8.51 1.70
C GLU A 47 8.08 -9.19 1.30
N ASP A 48 9.13 -9.09 2.11
CA ASP A 48 10.40 -9.78 1.88
C ASP A 48 10.25 -11.32 1.90
N ARG A 49 9.27 -11.84 2.64
CA ARG A 49 8.90 -13.26 2.64
C ARG A 49 7.97 -13.65 1.48
N GLY A 50 7.52 -12.69 0.68
CA GLY A 50 6.60 -12.91 -0.44
C GLY A 50 5.13 -13.16 -0.02
N GLU A 51 4.78 -12.84 1.22
CA GLU A 51 3.41 -13.04 1.76
C GLU A 51 2.43 -11.97 1.27
N LEU A 52 2.95 -10.79 0.95
CA LEU A 52 2.20 -9.64 0.45
C LEU A 52 3.07 -8.79 -0.47
N ILE A 53 2.46 -7.86 -1.20
CA ILE A 53 3.16 -6.81 -1.96
C ILE A 53 2.56 -5.47 -1.60
N SER A 54 3.38 -4.47 -1.26
CA SER A 54 2.92 -3.18 -0.71
C SER A 54 3.58 -1.96 -1.37
N ARG A 55 2.77 -1.00 -1.83
CA ARG A 55 3.28 0.27 -2.37
C ARG A 55 2.66 1.47 -1.66
N THR A 56 3.47 2.50 -1.48
CA THR A 56 2.99 3.85 -1.16
C THR A 56 2.52 4.50 -2.47
N ILE A 57 1.32 5.08 -2.45
CA ILE A 57 0.80 5.89 -3.54
C ILE A 57 1.30 7.32 -3.34
N LEU A 58 1.84 7.91 -4.40
CA LEU A 58 2.33 9.28 -4.44
C LEU A 58 1.47 10.16 -5.34
N ASP A 59 1.36 11.44 -5.01
CA ASP A 59 0.86 12.47 -5.92
C ASP A 59 1.90 12.87 -7.00
N GLU A 60 1.59 13.92 -7.76
CA GLU A 60 2.46 14.50 -8.79
C GLU A 60 3.74 15.17 -8.25
N TRP A 61 3.78 15.52 -6.95
CA TRP A 61 4.96 16.10 -6.31
C TRP A 61 5.77 15.06 -5.51
N GLY A 62 5.38 13.79 -5.58
CA GLY A 62 6.06 12.69 -4.88
C GLY A 62 5.71 12.58 -3.39
N GLN A 63 4.63 13.23 -2.92
CA GLN A 63 4.18 13.12 -1.54
C GLN A 63 3.38 11.84 -1.31
N PRO A 64 3.54 11.15 -0.17
CA PRO A 64 2.70 10.01 0.20
C PRO A 64 1.23 10.43 0.37
N ILE A 65 0.32 9.77 -0.33
CA ILE A 65 -1.12 10.08 -0.30
C ILE A 65 -1.99 8.88 0.05
N GLY A 66 -1.41 7.70 0.25
CA GLY A 66 -2.15 6.49 0.56
C GLY A 66 -1.35 5.24 0.24
N THR A 67 -2.03 4.10 0.24
CA THR A 67 -1.37 2.80 0.04
C THR A 67 -2.19 1.86 -0.83
N ILE A 68 -1.50 1.00 -1.56
CA ILE A 68 -2.08 -0.14 -2.29
C ILE A 68 -1.30 -1.40 -1.92
N ASN A 69 -2.01 -2.49 -1.65
CA ASN A 69 -1.42 -3.72 -1.13
C ASN A 69 -2.14 -4.94 -1.72
N LEU A 70 -1.39 -5.98 -2.05
CA LEU A 70 -1.90 -7.32 -2.32
C LEU A 70 -1.56 -8.20 -1.12
N PHE A 71 -2.57 -8.60 -0.35
CA PHE A 71 -2.42 -9.44 0.84
C PHE A 71 -2.71 -10.91 0.58
N ASP A 72 -2.29 -11.74 1.53
CA ASP A 72 -2.63 -13.17 1.62
C ASP A 72 -2.30 -13.93 0.32
N ILE A 73 -1.08 -13.71 -0.20
CA ILE A 73 -0.68 -14.28 -1.49
C ILE A 73 -0.57 -15.80 -1.37
N GLN A 74 -1.47 -16.51 -2.03
CA GLN A 74 -1.50 -17.97 -2.13
C GLN A 74 -1.83 -18.38 -3.57
N GLU A 75 -1.06 -19.31 -4.14
CA GLU A 75 -1.27 -19.80 -5.52
C GLU A 75 -1.43 -18.68 -6.57
N ARG A 76 -0.66 -17.59 -6.41
CA ARG A 76 -0.70 -16.38 -7.28
C ARG A 76 -2.04 -15.61 -7.23
N LYS A 77 -2.81 -15.76 -6.17
CA LYS A 77 -4.02 -14.98 -5.87
C LYS A 77 -3.85 -14.28 -4.52
N GLY A 78 -4.58 -13.19 -4.32
CA GLY A 78 -4.56 -12.43 -3.07
C GLY A 78 -5.67 -11.38 -3.04
N PHE A 79 -5.75 -10.64 -1.94
CA PHE A 79 -6.75 -9.58 -1.74
C PHE A 79 -6.12 -8.21 -1.95
N LEU A 80 -6.63 -7.48 -2.95
CA LEU A 80 -6.22 -6.10 -3.19
C LEU A 80 -6.93 -5.17 -2.21
N ALA A 81 -6.14 -4.40 -1.46
CA ALA A 81 -6.64 -3.33 -0.60
C ALA A 81 -6.00 -2.01 -1.00
N THR A 82 -6.81 -0.95 -1.06
CA THR A 82 -6.33 0.39 -1.42
C THR A 82 -7.07 1.44 -0.60
N TRP A 83 -6.34 2.42 -0.09
CA TRP A 83 -6.92 3.61 0.52
C TRP A 83 -6.09 4.84 0.17
N LEU A 84 -6.74 6.01 0.17
CA LEU A 84 -6.13 7.32 -0.06
C LEU A 84 -6.49 8.24 1.10
N GLY A 85 -5.69 9.27 1.34
CA GLY A 85 -6.08 10.36 2.21
C GLY A 85 -7.32 11.07 1.68
N ARG A 86 -8.17 11.55 2.60
CA ARG A 86 -9.42 12.23 2.25
C ARG A 86 -9.28 13.36 1.22
N PRO A 87 -8.22 14.20 1.25
CA PRO A 87 -8.02 15.27 0.25
C PRO A 87 -7.84 14.78 -1.19
N TYR A 88 -7.63 13.48 -1.41
CA TYR A 88 -7.36 12.88 -2.72
C TYR A 88 -8.52 12.05 -3.27
N PHE A 89 -9.65 11.98 -2.54
CA PHE A 89 -10.86 11.32 -3.03
C PHE A 89 -11.42 12.02 -4.27
N GLY A 90 -11.89 11.24 -5.25
CA GLY A 90 -12.44 11.76 -6.51
C GLY A 90 -11.42 12.31 -7.51
N LYS A 91 -10.12 12.34 -7.19
CA LYS A 91 -9.06 12.87 -8.07
C LYS A 91 -8.45 11.85 -9.05
N GLY A 92 -8.97 10.63 -9.10
CA GLY A 92 -8.51 9.60 -10.04
C GLY A 92 -7.26 8.79 -9.63
N TYR A 93 -6.53 9.17 -8.57
CA TYR A 93 -5.32 8.46 -8.14
C TYR A 93 -5.52 6.97 -7.88
N ASN A 94 -6.69 6.55 -7.39
CA ASN A 94 -6.98 5.13 -7.15
C ASN A 94 -6.93 4.30 -8.43
N LYS A 95 -7.44 4.84 -9.55
CA LYS A 95 -7.40 4.16 -10.84
C LYS A 95 -5.97 4.04 -11.35
N ILE A 96 -5.25 5.16 -11.35
CA ILE A 96 -3.84 5.23 -11.78
C ILE A 96 -2.95 4.30 -10.93
N ALA A 97 -3.14 4.29 -9.61
CA ALA A 97 -2.41 3.43 -8.70
C ALA A 97 -2.69 1.94 -8.99
N LYS A 98 -3.94 1.56 -9.25
CA LYS A 98 -4.28 0.18 -9.61
C LYS A 98 -3.66 -0.25 -10.93
N GLU A 99 -3.74 0.58 -11.96
CA GLU A 99 -3.12 0.31 -13.27
C GLU A 99 -1.62 0.07 -13.13
N ALA A 100 -0.90 1.01 -12.50
CA ALA A 100 0.54 0.87 -12.27
C ALA A 100 0.89 -0.35 -11.39
N PHE A 101 0.09 -0.62 -10.36
CA PHE A 101 0.33 -1.76 -9.47
C PHE A 101 0.11 -3.09 -10.18
N PHE A 102 -0.93 -3.21 -11.02
CA PHE A 102 -1.15 -4.42 -11.81
C PHE A 102 -0.07 -4.64 -12.85
N GLU A 103 0.40 -3.58 -13.53
CA GLU A 103 1.55 -3.69 -14.41
C GLU A 103 2.77 -4.25 -13.66
N GLU A 104 3.09 -3.69 -12.49
CA GLU A 104 4.18 -4.20 -11.66
C GLU A 104 3.99 -5.68 -11.30
N LEU A 105 2.80 -6.06 -10.83
CA LEU A 105 2.48 -7.46 -10.48
C LEU A 105 2.65 -8.42 -11.66
N PHE A 106 2.14 -8.06 -12.85
CA PHE A 106 2.16 -8.96 -14.00
C PHE A 106 3.52 -9.01 -14.70
N PHE A 107 4.29 -7.92 -14.70
CA PHE A 107 5.59 -7.89 -15.40
C PHE A 107 6.76 -8.28 -14.50
N GLN A 108 6.75 -7.91 -13.21
CA GLN A 108 7.89 -8.17 -12.32
C GLN A 108 7.78 -9.51 -11.58
N PHE A 109 6.57 -9.96 -11.23
CA PHE A 109 6.40 -11.18 -10.42
C PHE A 109 6.06 -12.45 -11.22
N ARG A 110 5.83 -12.38 -12.55
CA ARG A 110 5.60 -13.56 -13.41
C ARG A 110 6.88 -14.24 -13.94
N SER A 111 8.07 -13.80 -13.54
CA SER A 111 9.34 -14.18 -14.19
C SER A 111 10.15 -15.31 -13.51
N LYS A 112 9.66 -15.96 -12.45
CA LYS A 112 10.24 -17.27 -12.04
C LYS A 112 9.45 -18.41 -12.68
N PRO A 113 9.97 -19.04 -13.76
CA PRO A 113 9.40 -20.28 -14.23
C PRO A 113 9.46 -21.30 -13.09
N SER A 114 8.36 -22.04 -12.92
CA SER A 114 8.36 -23.27 -12.14
C SER A 114 9.42 -24.19 -12.71
N SER A 115 10.51 -24.38 -11.95
CA SER A 115 11.49 -25.45 -12.13
C SER A 115 10.87 -26.80 -11.79
#